data_AF-A0A953BH67-F1
#
_entry.id   AF-A0A953BH67-F1
#
_cell.length_a   1.000
_cell.length_b   1.000
_cell.length_c   1.000
_cell.angle_alpha   90.00
_cell.angle_beta   90.00
_cell.angle_gamma   90.00
#
_symmetry.space_group_name_H-M   'P 1'
#
loop_
_entity.id
_entity.type
_entity.pdbx_description
1 polymer ?
#
loop_
_entity_poly.entity_id
_entity_poly.type
_entity_poly.pdbx_seq_one_letter_code
_entity_poly.pdbx_strand_id
1 'polypeptide(L)'
;MAAGQQLNAPGRIVWWGETAANALLQPPPGVYTTLAVNSSHGLALRPDGTMVGWGANFSGEATPQPGRFTQVATGLHHSVALREDGTAVAWGWNSFGQADTPSGKFVQVSAGYNSSAGVRPDGSIHVWGGLAWAPVPPGTYRFVSVGGGGYIGAIRTDGTLVTWGPSLPVIPGEFMSAYFNCISAALRTDGTAVTFGQCNPQNYPAPPGTFTHLSQGSGGGIAALRDDGVIVPWGPHPASVLNVPSGRFSYLCMGPETGFAIQPCYANCDNSTTGSLLTANDFQCFLNKFAAGDTYANCDGSTGTPVLTANDFQCFLNRFAQGCQ
;
A
#
# COMPACT_ATOMS: atom_id res chain seq x y z
N MET A 1 -8.79 0.89 11.57
CA MET A 1 -9.81 1.51 10.70
C MET A 1 -9.58 1.06 9.26
N ALA A 2 -10.41 0.17 8.71
CA ALA A 2 -10.18 -0.56 7.44
C ALA A 2 -10.88 0.09 6.23
N ALA A 3 -10.28 -0.05 5.03
CA ALA A 3 -10.89 0.40 3.77
C ALA A 3 -10.51 -0.46 2.56
N GLY A 4 -11.37 -0.48 1.53
CA GLY A 4 -11.13 -1.24 0.30
C GLY A 4 -11.58 -0.49 -0.95
N GLN A 5 -10.98 -0.82 -2.10
CA GLN A 5 -11.29 -0.27 -3.43
C GLN A 5 -11.52 -1.37 -4.49
N GLN A 6 -12.39 -1.12 -5.47
CA GLN A 6 -12.84 -2.13 -6.46
C GLN A 6 -13.09 -1.51 -7.84
N LEU A 7 -13.11 -2.33 -8.89
CA LEU A 7 -13.65 -1.94 -10.20
C LEU A 7 -14.99 -2.63 -10.46
N ASN A 8 -16.02 -1.84 -10.81
CA ASN A 8 -17.31 -2.38 -11.29
C ASN A 8 -17.25 -2.72 -12.80
N ALA A 9 -18.34 -3.27 -13.35
CA ALA A 9 -18.42 -3.69 -14.77
C ALA A 9 -18.06 -2.62 -15.83
N PRO A 10 -18.15 -1.29 -15.56
CA PRO A 10 -17.55 -0.26 -16.43
C PRO A 10 -16.12 0.19 -16.04
N GLY A 11 -15.42 -0.51 -15.15
CA GLY A 11 -14.06 -0.18 -14.70
C GLY A 11 -14.00 1.05 -13.80
N ARG A 12 -15.10 1.49 -13.19
CA ARG A 12 -15.09 2.64 -12.27
C ARG A 12 -14.69 2.18 -10.88
N ILE A 13 -13.90 3.01 -10.18
CA ILE A 13 -13.53 2.71 -8.81
C ILE A 13 -14.74 2.88 -7.89
N VAL A 14 -15.05 1.85 -7.13
CA VAL A 14 -15.96 1.89 -5.98
C VAL A 14 -15.09 1.83 -4.72
N TRP A 15 -15.39 2.67 -3.74
CA TRP A 15 -14.61 2.82 -2.52
C TRP A 15 -15.49 2.72 -1.27
N TRP A 16 -15.03 2.00 -0.25
CA TRP A 16 -15.78 1.78 1.00
C TRP A 16 -14.85 1.60 2.21
N GLY A 17 -15.44 1.70 3.42
CA GLY A 17 -14.74 1.62 4.71
C GLY A 17 -14.58 2.97 5.40
N GLU A 18 -13.91 3.03 6.55
CA GLU A 18 -13.90 4.22 7.43
C GLU A 18 -13.11 5.40 6.85
N THR A 19 -12.10 5.12 6.02
CA THR A 19 -11.42 6.21 5.31
C THR A 19 -12.32 6.85 4.25
N ALA A 20 -13.47 6.26 3.89
CA ALA A 20 -14.41 6.76 2.86
C ALA A 20 -14.77 8.25 3.00
N ALA A 21 -14.76 8.74 4.24
CA ALA A 21 -15.06 10.11 4.61
C ALA A 21 -13.90 11.11 4.37
N ASN A 22 -12.68 10.63 4.17
CA ASN A 22 -11.53 11.47 3.88
C ASN A 22 -11.38 11.70 2.37
N ALA A 23 -11.77 12.89 1.90
CA ALA A 23 -11.73 13.27 0.48
C ALA A 23 -10.32 13.14 -0.14
N LEU A 24 -9.24 13.25 0.65
CA LEU A 24 -7.86 13.10 0.14
C LEU A 24 -7.54 11.68 -0.30
N LEU A 25 -8.25 10.67 0.23
CA LEU A 25 -8.07 9.26 -0.10
C LEU A 25 -9.06 8.77 -1.17
N GLN A 26 -9.88 9.67 -1.72
CA GLN A 26 -10.80 9.33 -2.80
C GLN A 26 -10.08 9.27 -4.15
N PRO A 27 -10.26 8.18 -4.92
CA PRO A 27 -9.71 8.10 -6.26
C PRO A 27 -10.40 9.10 -7.20
N PRO A 28 -9.68 9.70 -8.16
CA PRO A 28 -10.28 10.56 -9.15
C PRO A 28 -11.34 9.81 -9.98
N PRO A 29 -12.45 10.46 -10.38
CA PRO A 29 -13.42 9.84 -11.28
C PRO A 29 -12.75 9.38 -12.58
N GLY A 30 -13.03 8.15 -13.00
CA GLY A 30 -12.44 7.59 -14.20
C GLY A 30 -12.79 6.12 -14.43
N VAL A 31 -12.29 5.61 -15.55
CA VAL A 31 -12.30 4.19 -15.88
C VAL A 31 -10.87 3.69 -15.77
N TYR A 32 -10.71 2.58 -15.06
CA TYR A 32 -9.43 2.00 -14.71
C TYR A 32 -9.45 0.50 -14.95
N THR A 33 -8.28 -0.09 -15.18
CA THR A 33 -8.07 -1.52 -15.43
C THR A 33 -7.29 -2.19 -14.31
N THR A 34 -6.56 -1.42 -13.51
CA THR A 34 -5.76 -1.91 -12.39
C THR A 34 -5.74 -0.86 -11.31
N LEU A 35 -5.71 -1.31 -10.06
CA LEU A 35 -5.47 -0.46 -8.90
C LEU A 35 -4.53 -1.13 -7.92
N ALA A 36 -3.79 -0.29 -7.20
CA ALA A 36 -3.02 -0.65 -6.03
C ALA A 36 -3.25 0.41 -4.96
N VAL A 37 -3.55 -0.02 -3.74
CA VAL A 37 -3.81 0.90 -2.64
C VAL A 37 -3.13 0.46 -1.37
N ASN A 38 -2.71 1.44 -0.58
CA ASN A 38 -2.28 1.25 0.79
C ASN A 38 -3.04 2.22 1.75
N SER A 39 -2.53 2.46 2.97
CA SER A 39 -3.18 3.32 3.97
C SER A 39 -3.01 4.81 3.71
N SER A 40 -2.03 5.17 2.89
CA SER A 40 -1.59 6.55 2.67
C SER A 40 -1.97 7.05 1.28
N HIS A 41 -1.81 6.24 0.24
CA HIS A 41 -2.03 6.60 -1.16
C HIS A 41 -2.56 5.43 -1.99
N GLY A 42 -3.00 5.76 -3.19
CA GLY A 42 -3.41 4.79 -4.19
C GLY A 42 -2.93 5.17 -5.57
N LEU A 43 -2.79 4.16 -6.42
CA LEU A 43 -2.48 4.27 -7.82
C LEU A 43 -3.51 3.49 -8.63
N ALA A 44 -3.83 3.99 -9.82
CA ALA A 44 -4.65 3.25 -10.78
C ALA A 44 -4.16 3.47 -12.21
N LEU A 45 -4.35 2.44 -13.03
CA LEU A 45 -4.06 2.47 -14.46
C LEU A 45 -5.34 2.64 -15.25
N ARG A 46 -5.32 3.55 -16.21
CA ARG A 46 -6.36 3.71 -17.23
C ARG A 46 -6.22 2.64 -18.33
N PRO A 47 -7.26 2.41 -19.16
CA PRO A 47 -7.17 1.48 -20.29
C PRO A 47 -6.04 1.75 -21.29
N ASP A 48 -5.56 2.99 -21.38
CA ASP A 48 -4.42 3.37 -22.21
C ASP A 48 -3.06 3.19 -21.53
N GLY A 49 -3.02 2.59 -20.33
CA GLY A 49 -1.80 2.35 -19.56
C GLY A 49 -1.27 3.58 -18.82
N THR A 50 -1.93 4.74 -18.91
CA THR A 50 -1.54 5.93 -18.13
C THR A 50 -1.98 5.81 -16.68
N MET A 51 -1.25 6.46 -15.79
CA MET A 51 -1.46 6.34 -14.35
C MET A 51 -2.16 7.56 -13.75
N VAL A 52 -2.91 7.32 -12.68
CA VAL A 52 -3.31 8.33 -11.70
C VAL A 52 -2.86 7.89 -10.31
N GLY A 53 -2.65 8.87 -9.45
CA GLY A 53 -2.42 8.64 -8.02
C GLY A 53 -3.18 9.66 -7.19
N TRP A 54 -3.47 9.28 -5.96
CA TRP A 54 -4.21 10.08 -4.99
C TRP A 54 -3.78 9.69 -3.55
N GLY A 55 -4.16 10.50 -2.57
CA GLY A 55 -3.75 10.32 -1.17
C GLY A 55 -2.51 11.13 -0.79
N ALA A 56 -1.88 10.70 0.31
CA ALA A 56 -0.65 11.26 0.83
C ALA A 56 0.46 11.22 -0.24
N ASN A 57 1.24 12.29 -0.29
CA ASN A 57 2.24 12.48 -1.34
C ASN A 57 3.49 13.18 -0.79
N PHE A 58 3.83 12.93 0.48
CA PHE A 58 4.88 13.67 1.18
C PHE A 58 6.27 13.38 0.63
N SER A 59 6.47 12.20 0.06
CA SER A 59 7.68 11.79 -0.65
C SER A 59 7.48 11.72 -2.17
N GLY A 60 6.34 12.21 -2.68
CA GLY A 60 5.97 12.07 -4.09
C GLY A 60 5.38 10.70 -4.45
N GLU A 61 5.05 9.84 -3.48
CA GLU A 61 4.60 8.46 -3.67
C GLU A 61 3.29 8.31 -4.47
N ALA A 62 2.40 9.29 -4.39
CA ALA A 62 1.17 9.36 -5.18
C ALA A 62 1.35 10.10 -6.52
N THR A 63 2.54 10.64 -6.80
CA THR A 63 2.80 11.39 -8.03
C THR A 63 2.90 10.43 -9.22
N PRO A 64 2.02 10.52 -10.24
CA PRO A 64 2.05 9.60 -11.37
C PRO A 64 3.35 9.74 -12.17
N GLN A 65 3.99 8.61 -12.46
CA GLN A 65 5.14 8.60 -13.37
C GLN A 65 4.69 8.68 -14.84
N PRO A 66 5.44 9.37 -15.70
CA PRO A 66 5.11 9.43 -17.12
C PRO A 66 5.34 8.08 -17.81
N GLY A 67 4.50 7.80 -18.80
CA GLY A 67 4.59 6.62 -19.66
C GLY A 67 3.38 5.70 -19.57
N ARG A 68 3.54 4.48 -20.09
CA ARG A 68 2.53 3.43 -20.10
C ARG A 68 2.98 2.25 -19.24
N PHE A 69 2.04 1.71 -18.49
CA PHE A 69 2.27 0.68 -17.49
C PHE A 69 1.24 -0.42 -17.60
N THR A 70 1.65 -1.62 -17.19
CA THR A 70 0.82 -2.83 -17.15
C THR A 70 0.48 -3.25 -15.73
N GLN A 71 1.24 -2.76 -14.73
CA GLN A 71 1.01 -3.06 -13.32
C GLN A 71 1.44 -1.89 -12.44
N VAL A 72 0.73 -1.73 -11.32
CA VAL A 72 1.08 -0.83 -10.21
C VAL A 72 1.04 -1.60 -8.89
N ALA A 73 1.88 -1.18 -7.94
CA ALA A 73 1.91 -1.66 -6.57
C ALA A 73 2.28 -0.49 -5.64
N THR A 74 1.67 -0.43 -4.46
CA THR A 74 1.88 0.63 -3.47
C THR A 74 2.46 0.02 -2.19
N GLY A 75 3.66 0.46 -1.80
CA GLY A 75 4.23 0.20 -0.48
C GLY A 75 3.77 1.23 0.54
N LEU A 76 4.39 1.36 1.73
CA LEU A 76 3.89 2.30 2.76
C LEU A 76 4.01 3.78 2.35
N HIS A 77 5.17 4.15 1.82
CA HIS A 77 5.51 5.52 1.40
C HIS A 77 6.22 5.54 0.04
N HIS A 78 6.09 4.46 -0.72
CA HIS A 78 6.69 4.33 -2.05
C HIS A 78 5.75 3.58 -2.97
N SER A 79 6.00 3.73 -4.26
CA SER A 79 5.24 3.14 -5.34
C SER A 79 6.16 2.39 -6.28
N VAL A 80 5.63 1.35 -6.92
CA VAL A 80 6.32 0.57 -7.95
C VAL A 80 5.37 0.35 -9.12
N ALA A 81 5.86 0.49 -10.35
CA ALA A 81 5.09 0.21 -11.55
C ALA A 81 5.92 -0.56 -12.57
N LEU A 82 5.24 -1.40 -13.34
CA LEU A 82 5.81 -2.18 -14.44
C LEU A 82 5.42 -1.54 -15.77
N ARG A 83 6.41 -1.20 -16.60
CA ARG A 83 6.22 -0.66 -17.96
C ARG A 83 5.91 -1.78 -18.95
N GLU A 84 5.29 -1.41 -20.08
CA GLU A 84 4.98 -2.34 -21.18
C GLU A 84 6.22 -3.05 -21.75
N ASP A 85 7.41 -2.44 -21.68
CA ASP A 85 8.67 -3.02 -22.15
C ASP A 85 9.32 -4.03 -21.17
N GLY A 86 8.69 -4.20 -19.99
CA GLY A 86 9.12 -5.06 -18.91
C GLY A 86 10.06 -4.38 -17.91
N THR A 87 10.42 -3.12 -18.06
CA THR A 87 11.22 -2.39 -17.06
C THR A 87 10.34 -1.91 -15.91
N ALA A 88 10.88 -1.89 -14.70
CA ALA A 88 10.18 -1.34 -13.54
C ALA A 88 10.61 0.11 -13.26
N VAL A 89 9.77 0.86 -12.57
CA VAL A 89 10.11 2.14 -11.94
C VAL A 89 9.52 2.16 -10.54
N ALA A 90 10.30 2.63 -9.58
CA ALA A 90 9.88 2.86 -8.22
C ALA A 90 10.22 4.29 -7.80
N TRP A 91 9.37 4.88 -6.97
CA TRP A 91 9.50 6.28 -6.55
C TRP A 91 8.82 6.48 -5.19
N GLY A 92 9.04 7.64 -4.58
CA GLY A 92 8.60 7.92 -3.22
C GLY A 92 9.77 7.81 -2.24
N TRP A 93 9.45 7.48 -0.99
CA TRP A 93 10.41 7.38 0.10
C TRP A 93 11.43 6.25 -0.14
N ASN A 94 12.72 6.53 0.11
CA ASN A 94 13.81 5.65 -0.33
C ASN A 94 14.90 5.38 0.74
N SER A 95 14.68 5.62 2.03
CA SER A 95 15.77 5.46 3.01
C SER A 95 16.26 4.01 3.21
N PHE A 96 15.54 3.02 2.69
CA PHE A 96 15.99 1.62 2.66
C PHE A 96 16.34 1.13 1.25
N GLY A 97 16.30 1.99 0.24
CA GLY A 97 16.53 1.61 -1.16
C GLY A 97 15.31 0.96 -1.84
N GLN A 98 14.09 1.11 -1.32
CA GLN A 98 12.87 0.51 -1.89
C GLN A 98 12.40 1.16 -3.20
N ALA A 99 12.86 2.38 -3.48
CA ALA A 99 12.66 3.09 -4.74
C ALA A 99 13.86 2.94 -5.69
N ASP A 100 14.97 2.35 -5.24
CA ASP A 100 16.14 2.07 -6.07
C ASP A 100 15.89 0.84 -6.94
N THR A 101 15.24 1.08 -8.08
CA THR A 101 14.80 0.00 -8.96
C THR A 101 15.99 -0.73 -9.59
N PRO A 102 16.07 -2.07 -9.47
CA PRO A 102 17.12 -2.83 -10.13
C PRO A 102 17.03 -2.77 -11.65
N SER A 103 18.19 -2.78 -12.32
CA SER A 103 18.23 -2.93 -13.78
C SER A 103 17.70 -4.27 -14.23
N GLY A 104 17.08 -4.30 -15.41
CA GLY A 104 16.62 -5.53 -16.06
C GLY A 104 15.12 -5.50 -16.32
N LYS A 105 14.58 -6.67 -16.67
CA LYS A 105 13.16 -6.85 -16.96
C LYS A 105 12.47 -7.66 -15.88
N PHE A 106 11.19 -7.36 -15.70
CA PHE A 106 10.26 -8.01 -14.80
C PHE A 106 8.99 -8.36 -15.57
N VAL A 107 8.29 -9.39 -15.11
CA VAL A 107 6.95 -9.79 -15.57
C VAL A 107 5.89 -9.53 -14.51
N GLN A 108 6.30 -9.28 -13.27
CA GLN A 108 5.43 -8.91 -12.17
C GLN A 108 6.23 -8.15 -11.10
N VAL A 109 5.58 -7.16 -10.47
CA VAL A 109 6.12 -6.38 -9.36
C VAL A 109 5.17 -6.42 -8.15
N SER A 110 5.74 -6.23 -6.96
CA SER A 110 5.02 -6.12 -5.68
C SER A 110 5.75 -5.13 -4.78
N ALA A 111 4.99 -4.44 -3.93
CA ALA A 111 5.49 -3.52 -2.94
C ALA A 111 4.83 -3.81 -1.58
N GLY A 112 5.65 -3.85 -0.53
CA GLY A 112 5.25 -3.99 0.86
C GLY A 112 5.63 -2.75 1.67
N TYR A 113 5.80 -2.89 2.99
CA TYR A 113 6.02 -1.72 3.88
C TYR A 113 7.18 -0.81 3.44
N ASN A 114 8.38 -1.38 3.36
CA ASN A 114 9.61 -0.66 3.02
C ASN A 114 10.46 -1.45 2.02
N SER A 115 9.81 -2.33 1.27
CA SER A 115 10.48 -3.29 0.38
C SER A 115 9.66 -3.50 -0.86
N SER A 116 10.34 -3.94 -1.90
CA SER A 116 9.78 -4.19 -3.22
C SER A 116 10.35 -5.49 -3.74
N ALA A 117 9.58 -6.19 -4.57
CA ALA A 117 10.04 -7.40 -5.22
C ALA A 117 9.48 -7.49 -6.63
N GLY A 118 10.15 -8.28 -7.46
CA GLY A 118 9.66 -8.59 -8.80
C GLY A 118 10.13 -9.93 -9.30
N VAL A 119 9.30 -10.55 -10.13
CA VAL A 119 9.62 -11.78 -10.86
C VAL A 119 10.20 -11.39 -12.21
N ARG A 120 11.35 -11.95 -12.56
CA ARG A 120 12.00 -11.78 -13.86
C ARG A 120 11.47 -12.78 -14.90
N PRO A 121 11.65 -12.52 -16.21
CA PRO A 121 11.20 -13.44 -17.26
C PRO A 121 11.74 -14.88 -17.16
N ASP A 122 12.91 -15.07 -16.54
CA ASP A 122 13.51 -16.39 -16.28
C ASP A 122 12.93 -17.10 -15.03
N GLY A 123 11.97 -16.48 -14.36
CA GLY A 123 11.34 -16.98 -13.14
C GLY A 123 12.13 -16.68 -11.86
N SER A 124 13.29 -16.03 -11.93
CA SER A 124 14.00 -15.59 -10.72
C SER A 124 13.29 -14.41 -10.04
N ILE A 125 13.43 -14.27 -8.72
CA ILE A 125 12.92 -13.12 -7.97
C ILE A 125 14.07 -12.21 -7.59
N HIS A 126 13.86 -10.89 -7.72
CA HIS A 126 14.72 -9.89 -7.13
C HIS A 126 13.94 -9.13 -6.05
N VAL A 127 14.51 -9.00 -4.86
CA VAL A 127 13.97 -8.23 -3.73
C VAL A 127 14.91 -7.05 -3.48
N TRP A 128 14.35 -5.85 -3.34
CA TRP A 128 15.10 -4.64 -3.00
C TRP A 128 14.38 -3.85 -1.90
N GLY A 129 15.07 -2.91 -1.26
CA GLY A 129 14.59 -2.24 -0.07
C GLY A 129 14.95 -2.96 1.24
N GLY A 130 14.14 -2.76 2.28
CA GLY A 130 14.40 -3.22 3.64
C GLY A 130 14.49 -4.74 3.85
N LEU A 131 14.08 -5.55 2.88
CA LEU A 131 14.15 -7.01 2.91
C LEU A 131 15.14 -7.59 1.88
N ALA A 132 15.99 -6.76 1.26
CA ALA A 132 17.01 -7.22 0.32
C ALA A 132 18.04 -8.20 0.94
N TRP A 133 18.17 -8.20 2.27
CA TRP A 133 19.03 -9.12 3.01
C TRP A 133 18.47 -10.55 3.09
N ALA A 134 17.16 -10.75 2.85
CA ALA A 134 16.51 -12.04 2.98
C ALA A 134 16.72 -12.88 1.72
N PRO A 135 17.46 -14.01 1.78
CA PRO A 135 17.80 -14.78 0.59
C PRO A 135 16.54 -15.39 -0.04
N VAL A 136 16.39 -15.20 -1.34
CA VAL A 136 15.32 -15.81 -2.13
C VAL A 136 15.54 -17.33 -2.17
N PRO A 137 14.57 -18.15 -1.75
CA PRO A 137 14.70 -19.60 -1.86
C PRO A 137 14.92 -20.04 -3.32
N PRO A 138 15.76 -21.05 -3.59
CA PRO A 138 15.96 -21.54 -4.96
C PRO A 138 14.66 -22.00 -5.63
N GLY A 139 14.52 -21.69 -6.92
CA GLY A 139 13.39 -22.09 -7.74
C GLY A 139 13.05 -21.09 -8.84
N THR A 140 12.04 -21.44 -9.64
CA THR A 140 11.43 -20.57 -10.64
C THR A 140 10.02 -20.19 -10.20
N TYR A 141 9.68 -18.93 -10.33
CA TYR A 141 8.49 -18.31 -9.78
C TYR A 141 7.68 -17.61 -10.86
N ARG A 142 6.37 -17.53 -10.63
CA ARG A 142 5.44 -16.77 -11.48
C ARG A 142 4.75 -15.63 -10.75
N PHE A 143 4.90 -15.57 -9.43
CA PHE A 143 4.28 -14.57 -8.58
C PHE A 143 5.12 -14.36 -7.32
N VAL A 144 5.24 -13.11 -6.89
CA VAL A 144 5.80 -12.69 -5.60
C VAL A 144 4.89 -11.65 -4.96
N SER A 145 4.73 -11.72 -3.65
CA SER A 145 4.05 -10.69 -2.86
C SER A 145 4.88 -10.36 -1.62
N VAL A 146 5.06 -9.06 -1.38
CA VAL A 146 5.75 -8.53 -0.21
C VAL A 146 4.69 -8.03 0.77
N GLY A 147 4.61 -8.72 1.91
CA GLY A 147 3.65 -8.44 2.97
C GLY A 147 4.11 -7.39 3.97
N GLY A 148 3.21 -7.00 4.88
CA GLY A 148 3.54 -6.16 6.04
C GLY A 148 4.15 -6.98 7.17
N GLY A 149 5.19 -6.48 7.84
CA GLY A 149 5.88 -7.19 8.93
C GLY A 149 7.05 -8.09 8.49
N GLY A 150 7.56 -7.91 7.26
CA GLY A 150 8.75 -8.62 6.78
C GLY A 150 8.49 -9.95 6.09
N TYR A 151 7.22 -10.32 5.90
CA TYR A 151 6.86 -11.55 5.19
C TYR A 151 7.01 -11.37 3.69
N ILE A 152 7.70 -12.30 3.04
CA ILE A 152 7.67 -12.44 1.60
C ILE A 152 7.16 -13.83 1.28
N GLY A 153 6.34 -13.93 0.25
CA GLY A 153 6.09 -15.22 -0.34
C GLY A 153 5.88 -15.15 -1.82
N ALA A 154 6.04 -16.30 -2.43
CA ALA A 154 6.04 -16.47 -3.87
C ALA A 154 5.37 -17.79 -4.22
N ILE A 155 4.91 -17.86 -5.46
CA ILE A 155 4.34 -19.07 -6.03
C ILE A 155 5.29 -19.52 -7.13
N ARG A 156 5.77 -20.75 -7.00
CA ARG A 156 6.60 -21.39 -8.02
C ARG A 156 5.82 -21.61 -9.32
N THR A 157 6.54 -21.85 -10.40
CA THR A 157 5.91 -22.19 -11.70
C THR A 157 5.05 -23.45 -11.64
N ASP A 158 5.31 -24.35 -10.69
CA ASP A 158 4.51 -25.55 -10.40
C ASP A 158 3.29 -25.30 -9.49
N GLY A 159 3.05 -24.06 -9.07
CA GLY A 159 1.93 -23.70 -8.19
C GLY A 159 2.24 -23.78 -6.69
N THR A 160 3.41 -24.26 -6.28
CA THR A 160 3.78 -24.39 -4.87
C THR A 160 3.98 -23.02 -4.21
N LEU A 161 3.37 -22.81 -3.05
CA LEU A 161 3.58 -21.63 -2.21
C LEU A 161 4.87 -21.76 -1.40
N VAL A 162 5.69 -20.71 -1.41
CA VAL A 162 6.94 -20.60 -0.66
C VAL A 162 6.94 -19.28 0.08
N THR A 163 7.36 -19.29 1.34
CA THR A 163 7.48 -18.09 2.17
C THR A 163 8.86 -18.01 2.79
N TRP A 164 9.39 -16.80 2.91
CA TRP A 164 10.62 -16.52 3.64
C TRP A 164 10.50 -15.17 4.37
N GLY A 165 11.41 -14.93 5.32
CA GLY A 165 11.21 -13.92 6.38
C GLY A 165 10.76 -14.60 7.67
N PRO A 166 9.81 -14.02 8.45
CA PRO A 166 9.31 -14.68 9.64
C PRO A 166 8.66 -16.04 9.31
N SER A 167 8.88 -17.03 10.18
CA SER A 167 8.50 -18.43 9.93
C SER A 167 6.98 -18.61 9.75
N LEU A 168 6.53 -18.79 8.51
CA LEU A 168 5.14 -19.15 8.20
C LEU A 168 4.99 -20.67 8.03
N PRO A 169 3.80 -21.23 8.34
CA PRO A 169 3.53 -22.64 8.12
C PRO A 169 3.59 -22.98 6.62
N VAL A 170 4.10 -24.17 6.29
CA VAL A 170 4.04 -24.72 4.94
C VAL A 170 2.59 -25.08 4.62
N ILE A 171 2.04 -24.51 3.56
CA ILE A 171 0.67 -24.79 3.11
C ILE A 171 0.73 -25.65 1.84
N PRO A 172 0.28 -26.92 1.89
CA PRO A 172 0.26 -27.77 0.71
C PRO A 172 -0.85 -27.34 -0.26
N GLY A 173 -0.58 -27.54 -1.55
CA GLY A 173 -1.52 -27.28 -2.64
C GLY A 173 -0.91 -26.41 -3.74
N GLU A 174 -1.74 -26.13 -4.75
CA GLU A 174 -1.41 -25.27 -5.87
C GLU A 174 -2.13 -23.94 -5.72
N PHE A 175 -1.39 -22.84 -5.87
CA PHE A 175 -1.87 -21.49 -5.60
C PHE A 175 -1.76 -20.60 -6.83
N MET A 176 -2.66 -19.63 -6.94
CA MET A 176 -2.63 -18.59 -7.97
C MET A 176 -2.23 -17.22 -7.42
N SER A 177 -2.56 -16.93 -6.17
CA SER A 177 -2.17 -15.69 -5.48
C SER A 177 -2.08 -15.90 -3.98
N ALA A 178 -1.20 -15.16 -3.32
CA ALA A 178 -1.09 -15.15 -1.86
C ALA A 178 -0.69 -13.76 -1.35
N TYR A 179 -1.19 -13.41 -0.19
CA TYR A 179 -0.89 -12.16 0.50
C TYR A 179 -0.49 -12.46 1.94
N PHE A 180 0.51 -11.71 2.41
CA PHE A 180 1.23 -12.07 3.61
C PHE A 180 1.13 -10.99 4.68
N ASN A 181 0.75 -11.43 5.86
CA ASN A 181 0.76 -10.68 7.10
C ASN A 181 0.77 -11.70 8.26
N CYS A 182 0.69 -11.23 9.50
CA CYS A 182 0.56 -12.10 10.66
C CYS A 182 -0.68 -13.03 10.58
N ILE A 183 -1.75 -12.58 9.93
CA ILE A 183 -2.84 -13.39 9.38
C ILE A 183 -2.71 -13.26 7.87
N SER A 184 -2.39 -14.34 7.17
CA SER A 184 -2.15 -14.42 5.73
C SER A 184 -3.29 -15.15 5.04
N ALA A 185 -3.45 -14.94 3.73
CA ALA A 185 -4.39 -15.68 2.92
C ALA A 185 -3.82 -16.05 1.56
N ALA A 186 -4.23 -17.21 1.05
CA ALA A 186 -3.86 -17.67 -0.28
C ALA A 186 -5.09 -18.24 -1.02
N LEU A 187 -5.09 -18.06 -2.33
CA LEU A 187 -6.11 -18.55 -3.25
C LEU A 187 -5.53 -19.71 -4.05
N ARG A 188 -6.20 -20.85 -4.00
CA ARG A 188 -5.83 -22.06 -4.74
C ARG A 188 -6.26 -21.98 -6.19
N THR A 189 -5.64 -22.80 -7.03
CA THR A 189 -5.99 -22.93 -8.46
C THR A 189 -7.40 -23.49 -8.68
N ASP A 190 -7.96 -24.22 -7.71
CA ASP A 190 -9.35 -24.69 -7.70
C ASP A 190 -10.37 -23.61 -7.25
N GLY A 191 -9.89 -22.40 -6.95
CA GLY A 191 -10.71 -21.27 -6.49
C GLY A 191 -11.00 -21.26 -4.99
N THR A 192 -10.57 -22.24 -4.22
CA THR A 192 -10.75 -22.22 -2.76
C THR A 192 -9.71 -21.33 -2.07
N ALA A 193 -10.12 -20.62 -1.02
CA ALA A 193 -9.21 -19.81 -0.22
C ALA A 193 -8.74 -20.55 1.05
N VAL A 194 -7.62 -20.11 1.62
CA VAL A 194 -7.12 -20.57 2.93
C VAL A 194 -6.55 -19.39 3.71
N THR A 195 -6.87 -19.35 5.01
CA THR A 195 -6.24 -18.45 5.98
C THR A 195 -5.15 -19.21 6.73
N PHE A 196 -3.99 -18.59 6.92
CA PHE A 196 -2.86 -19.14 7.66
C PHE A 196 -2.08 -18.01 8.34
N GLY A 197 -1.02 -18.32 9.09
CA GLY A 197 -0.20 -17.30 9.76
C GLY A 197 0.03 -17.59 11.24
N GLN A 198 0.56 -16.59 11.94
CA GLN A 198 1.02 -16.70 13.33
C GLN A 198 0.05 -16.06 14.33
N CYS A 199 -0.85 -15.17 13.89
CA CYS A 199 -1.77 -14.45 14.78
C CYS A 199 -3.13 -15.15 14.88
N ASN A 200 -3.13 -16.40 15.36
CA ASN A 200 -4.33 -17.21 15.58
C ASN A 200 -5.28 -17.27 14.36
N PRO A 201 -4.79 -17.69 13.17
CA PRO A 201 -5.58 -17.69 11.93
C PRO A 201 -6.82 -18.59 12.01
N GLN A 202 -6.85 -19.55 12.93
CA GLN A 202 -8.00 -20.44 13.18
C GLN A 202 -9.26 -19.68 13.59
N ASN A 203 -9.13 -18.47 14.14
CA ASN A 203 -10.26 -17.61 14.48
C ASN A 203 -10.89 -16.94 13.25
N TYR A 204 -10.23 -17.01 12.09
CA TYR A 204 -10.61 -16.32 10.86
C TYR A 204 -10.58 -17.27 9.66
N PRO A 205 -11.35 -18.37 9.69
CA PRO A 205 -11.34 -19.34 8.60
C PRO A 205 -11.80 -18.70 7.29
N ALA A 206 -11.16 -19.09 6.18
CA ALA A 206 -11.59 -18.67 4.86
C ALA A 206 -13.02 -19.18 4.61
N PRO A 207 -13.96 -18.31 4.20
CA PRO A 207 -15.32 -18.72 3.88
C PRO A 207 -15.37 -19.75 2.74
N PRO A 208 -16.32 -20.69 2.76
CA PRO A 208 -16.49 -21.62 1.66
C PRO A 208 -16.95 -20.89 0.40
N GLY A 209 -16.42 -21.31 -0.77
CA GLY A 209 -16.78 -20.75 -2.06
C GLY A 209 -15.64 -20.88 -3.08
N THR A 210 -15.96 -20.48 -4.32
CA THR A 210 -15.02 -20.42 -5.44
C THR A 210 -14.73 -18.96 -5.77
N PHE A 211 -13.48 -18.56 -5.62
CA PHE A 211 -13.02 -17.18 -5.78
C PHE A 211 -12.07 -17.05 -6.96
N THR A 212 -12.08 -15.87 -7.58
CA THR A 212 -11.24 -15.52 -8.73
C THR A 212 -10.11 -14.57 -8.33
N HIS A 213 -10.33 -13.77 -7.28
CA HIS A 213 -9.35 -12.83 -6.76
C HIS A 213 -9.35 -12.81 -5.24
N LEU A 214 -8.18 -12.53 -4.69
CA LEU A 214 -7.95 -12.34 -3.26
C LEU A 214 -7.24 -11.00 -3.08
N SER A 215 -7.56 -10.28 -2.01
CA SER A 215 -6.79 -9.12 -1.60
C SER A 215 -6.77 -9.02 -0.08
N GLN A 216 -5.69 -8.47 0.45
CA GLN A 216 -5.50 -8.29 1.89
C GLN A 216 -4.96 -6.90 2.21
N GLY A 217 -5.51 -6.29 3.26
CA GLY A 217 -5.00 -5.05 3.85
C GLY A 217 -3.98 -5.32 4.97
N SER A 218 -3.17 -4.32 5.34
CA SER A 218 -2.12 -4.53 6.36
C SER A 218 -2.59 -4.76 7.81
N GLY A 219 -3.88 -4.58 8.11
CA GLY A 219 -4.46 -4.99 9.41
C GLY A 219 -4.89 -6.46 9.46
N GLY A 220 -4.64 -7.24 8.40
CA GLY A 220 -5.03 -8.66 8.34
C GLY A 220 -6.46 -8.89 7.86
N GLY A 221 -7.24 -7.84 7.60
CA GLY A 221 -8.52 -7.93 6.90
C GLY A 221 -8.34 -8.45 5.47
N ILE A 222 -9.14 -9.45 5.11
CA ILE A 222 -9.07 -10.14 3.83
C ILE A 222 -10.41 -10.00 3.12
N ALA A 223 -10.37 -9.85 1.80
CA ALA A 223 -11.54 -9.95 0.96
C ALA A 223 -11.23 -10.81 -0.26
N ALA A 224 -12.22 -11.58 -0.71
CA ALA A 224 -12.15 -12.33 -1.96
C ALA A 224 -13.30 -11.97 -2.88
N LEU A 225 -13.03 -11.94 -4.18
CA LEU A 225 -14.03 -11.80 -5.22
C LEU A 225 -14.46 -13.20 -5.64
N ARG A 226 -15.73 -13.52 -5.41
CA ARG A 226 -16.36 -14.77 -5.81
C ARG A 226 -16.62 -14.77 -7.32
N ASP A 227 -16.70 -15.94 -7.92
CA ASP A 227 -16.98 -16.14 -9.35
C ASP A 227 -18.26 -15.42 -9.86
N ASP A 228 -19.27 -15.28 -9.01
CA ASP A 228 -20.50 -14.53 -9.29
C ASP A 228 -20.36 -13.00 -9.16
N GLY A 229 -19.16 -12.50 -8.82
CA GLY A 229 -18.85 -11.08 -8.68
C GLY A 229 -19.16 -10.52 -7.29
N VAL A 230 -19.56 -11.35 -6.32
CA VAL A 230 -19.82 -10.95 -4.93
C VAL A 230 -18.52 -10.93 -4.14
N ILE A 231 -18.39 -9.96 -3.24
CA ILE A 231 -17.21 -9.84 -2.37
C ILE A 231 -17.51 -10.39 -1.00
N VAL A 232 -16.61 -11.24 -0.55
CA VAL A 232 -16.72 -11.96 0.71
C VAL A 232 -15.54 -11.53 1.59
N PRO A 233 -15.76 -10.66 2.59
CA PRO A 233 -14.73 -10.26 3.55
C PRO A 233 -14.66 -11.22 4.76
N TRP A 234 -13.46 -11.39 5.32
CA TRP A 234 -13.22 -12.07 6.61
C TRP A 234 -11.92 -11.57 7.26
N GLY A 235 -11.69 -11.93 8.52
CA GLY A 235 -10.47 -11.53 9.26
C GLY A 235 -10.76 -10.87 10.62
N PRO A 236 -9.71 -10.35 11.29
CA PRO A 236 -9.78 -9.74 12.63
C PRO A 236 -10.65 -8.50 12.73
N HIS A 237 -11.16 -8.00 11.60
CA HIS A 237 -12.05 -6.86 11.53
C HIS A 237 -13.30 -7.23 10.70
N PRO A 238 -14.47 -7.41 11.35
CA PRO A 238 -15.65 -7.99 10.71
C PRO A 238 -16.24 -7.09 9.62
N ALA A 239 -16.98 -7.71 8.70
CA ALA A 239 -17.66 -7.10 7.56
C ALA A 239 -18.52 -5.86 7.89
N SER A 240 -18.98 -5.73 9.14
CA SER A 240 -19.72 -4.57 9.65
C SER A 240 -18.92 -3.27 9.68
N VAL A 241 -17.58 -3.34 9.62
CA VAL A 241 -16.67 -2.18 9.54
C VAL A 241 -16.36 -1.81 8.09
N LEU A 242 -16.61 -2.72 7.14
CA LEU A 242 -16.29 -2.50 5.73
C LEU A 242 -17.44 -1.84 4.95
N ASN A 243 -18.72 -2.00 5.28
CA ASN A 243 -19.81 -1.49 4.43
C ASN A 243 -19.61 -1.86 2.95
N VAL A 244 -19.26 -3.13 2.69
CA VAL A 244 -18.99 -3.61 1.32
C VAL A 244 -20.24 -3.36 0.46
N PRO A 245 -20.13 -2.60 -0.64
CA PRO A 245 -21.27 -2.26 -1.47
C PRO A 245 -21.86 -3.50 -2.13
N SER A 246 -23.18 -3.56 -2.23
CA SER A 246 -23.87 -4.57 -3.02
C SER A 246 -23.60 -4.33 -4.52
N GLY A 247 -23.28 -5.38 -5.25
CA GLY A 247 -22.98 -5.27 -6.69
C GLY A 247 -22.19 -6.45 -7.23
N ARG A 248 -21.88 -6.38 -8.54
CA ARG A 248 -20.96 -7.29 -9.22
C ARG A 248 -19.72 -6.53 -9.63
N PHE A 249 -18.56 -7.12 -9.32
CA PHE A 249 -17.26 -6.49 -9.51
C PHE A 249 -16.33 -7.40 -10.31
N SER A 250 -15.32 -6.79 -10.94
CA SER A 250 -14.35 -7.50 -11.79
C SER A 250 -12.92 -7.42 -11.26
N TYR A 251 -12.66 -6.59 -10.25
CA TYR A 251 -11.35 -6.45 -9.62
C TYR A 251 -11.50 -5.99 -8.17
N LEU A 252 -10.61 -6.47 -7.30
CA LEU A 252 -10.60 -6.21 -5.86
C LEU A 252 -9.21 -5.79 -5.38
N CYS A 253 -9.13 -4.73 -4.57
CA CYS A 253 -7.94 -4.34 -3.84
C CYS A 253 -8.32 -3.81 -2.44
N MET A 254 -7.58 -4.21 -1.40
CA MET A 254 -7.82 -3.81 -0.02
C MET A 254 -6.71 -2.88 0.45
N GLY A 255 -7.08 -1.75 1.04
CA GLY A 255 -6.16 -0.89 1.78
C GLY A 255 -5.98 -1.40 3.21
N PRO A 256 -4.88 -1.06 3.89
CA PRO A 256 -4.67 -1.30 5.30
C PRO A 256 -5.66 -0.63 6.25
N GLU A 257 -5.48 -1.04 7.50
CA GLU A 257 -6.11 -0.42 8.64
C GLU A 257 -5.21 0.66 9.25
N THR A 258 -5.70 1.89 9.37
CA THR A 258 -4.92 2.95 10.01
C THR A 258 -4.88 2.71 11.53
N GLY A 259 -3.83 2.04 12.00
CA GLY A 259 -3.33 2.14 13.38
C GLY A 259 -2.28 3.25 13.54
N PHE A 260 -1.77 3.77 12.42
CA PHE A 260 -1.07 5.05 12.36
C PHE A 260 -2.06 6.08 11.87
N ALA A 261 -2.40 7.06 12.72
CA ALA A 261 -2.91 8.31 12.22
C ALA A 261 -1.90 8.80 11.18
N ILE A 262 -2.34 8.99 9.93
CA ILE A 262 -1.73 10.00 9.06
C ILE A 262 -1.74 11.27 9.92
N GLN A 263 -0.60 11.60 10.56
CA GLN A 263 -0.49 12.90 11.19
C GLN A 263 -0.60 13.90 10.03
N PRO A 264 -1.65 14.75 10.00
CA PRO A 264 -1.74 15.76 8.97
C PRO A 264 -0.49 16.63 9.07
N CYS A 265 0.13 16.90 7.92
CA CYS A 265 1.31 17.75 7.78
C CYS A 265 1.28 18.90 8.77
N TYR A 266 2.12 18.82 9.80
CA TYR A 266 2.03 19.81 10.86
C TYR A 266 2.45 21.21 10.39
N ALA A 267 3.20 21.28 9.27
CA ALA A 267 3.83 22.48 8.71
C ALA A 267 3.28 22.96 7.34
N ASN A 268 2.38 22.21 6.68
CA ASN A 268 1.63 22.68 5.50
C ASN A 268 0.15 22.76 5.91
N CYS A 269 -0.21 23.88 6.51
CA CYS A 269 -1.52 24.04 7.14
C CYS A 269 -2.56 24.68 6.23
N ASP A 270 -2.14 25.26 5.11
CA ASP A 270 -3.04 25.81 4.11
C ASP A 270 -3.47 24.75 3.07
N ASN A 271 -2.97 23.52 3.19
CA ASN A 271 -3.18 22.41 2.27
C ASN A 271 -2.82 22.77 0.82
N SER A 272 -1.89 23.71 0.63
CA SER A 272 -1.43 24.09 -0.69
C SER A 272 -0.73 22.91 -1.36
N THR A 273 -1.08 22.67 -2.62
CA THR A 273 -0.56 21.56 -3.45
C THR A 273 0.69 21.97 -4.24
N THR A 274 1.09 23.24 -4.15
CA THR A 274 2.32 23.76 -4.76
C THR A 274 3.48 23.57 -3.80
N GLY A 275 4.33 22.57 -4.07
CA GLY A 275 5.54 22.36 -3.30
C GLY A 275 6.42 23.61 -3.20
N SER A 276 6.98 23.81 -1.99
CA SER A 276 8.10 24.69 -1.65
C SER A 276 7.85 26.20 -1.42
N LEU A 277 6.62 26.72 -1.45
CA LEU A 277 6.38 28.14 -1.16
C LEU A 277 5.81 28.34 0.25
N LEU A 278 6.62 28.88 1.17
CA LEU A 278 6.16 29.26 2.51
C LEU A 278 5.24 30.48 2.43
N THR A 279 3.96 30.31 2.75
CA THR A 279 3.00 31.42 2.73
C THR A 279 2.84 32.06 4.12
N ALA A 280 2.22 33.24 4.14
CA ALA A 280 1.81 33.87 5.40
C ALA A 280 0.81 33.01 6.19
N ASN A 281 0.01 32.18 5.51
CA ASN A 281 -0.95 31.28 6.15
C ASN A 281 -0.24 30.11 6.85
N ASP A 282 0.82 29.56 6.25
CA ASP A 282 1.65 28.52 6.88
C ASP A 282 2.32 29.06 8.15
N PHE A 283 2.86 30.26 8.07
CA PHE A 283 3.49 30.91 9.22
C PHE A 283 2.48 31.24 10.32
N GLN A 284 1.29 31.73 9.98
CA GLN A 284 0.23 32.00 10.95
C GLN A 284 -0.24 30.72 11.65
N CYS A 285 -0.35 29.61 10.92
CA CYS A 285 -0.67 28.32 11.52
C CYS A 285 0.40 27.88 12.52
N PHE A 286 1.68 27.97 12.14
CA PHE A 286 2.79 27.64 13.04
C PHE A 286 2.71 28.44 14.35
N LEU A 287 2.49 29.76 14.27
CA LEU A 287 2.35 30.60 15.46
C LEU A 287 1.17 30.19 16.35
N ASN A 288 0.02 29.83 15.76
CA ASN A 288 -1.14 29.37 16.52
C ASN A 288 -0.86 28.07 17.27
N LYS A 289 -0.11 27.14 16.67
CA LYS A 289 0.26 25.87 17.29
C LYS A 289 1.34 26.04 18.37
N PHE A 290 2.32 26.90 18.12
CA PHE A 290 3.32 27.29 19.11
C PHE A 290 2.66 27.91 20.35
N ALA A 291 1.71 28.83 20.15
CA ALA A 291 0.95 29.44 21.24
C ALA A 291 0.08 28.43 22.02
N ALA A 292 -0.33 27.32 21.38
CA ALA A 292 -1.06 26.23 22.01
C ALA A 292 -0.15 25.26 22.81
N GLY A 293 1.17 25.49 22.85
CA GLY A 293 2.11 24.66 23.60
C GLY A 293 2.40 23.32 22.93
N ASP A 294 2.24 23.25 21.62
CA ASP A 294 2.47 22.02 20.88
C ASP A 294 3.96 21.63 20.84
N THR A 295 4.25 20.37 21.20
CA THR A 295 5.62 19.84 21.33
C THR A 295 6.35 19.72 20.00
N TYR A 296 5.63 19.75 18.87
CA TYR A 296 6.24 19.80 17.55
C TYR A 296 6.65 21.23 17.15
N ALA A 297 6.00 22.28 17.65
CA ALA A 297 6.42 23.66 17.40
C ALA A 297 7.54 24.16 18.35
N ASN A 298 7.77 23.44 19.46
CA ASN A 298 8.75 23.75 20.50
C ASN A 298 9.99 22.84 20.35
N CYS A 299 10.94 23.26 19.53
CA CYS A 299 12.14 22.46 19.23
C CYS A 299 13.34 22.83 20.09
N ASP A 300 13.27 23.93 20.84
CA ASP A 300 14.26 24.26 21.86
C ASP A 300 14.01 23.52 23.20
N GLY A 301 12.87 22.82 23.31
CA GLY A 301 12.51 22.00 24.46
C GLY A 301 12.21 22.82 25.71
N SER A 302 11.92 24.11 25.54
CA SER A 302 11.67 25.02 26.65
C SER A 302 10.38 24.63 27.39
N THR A 303 10.47 24.48 28.72
CA THR A 303 9.31 24.22 29.59
C THR A 303 8.91 25.52 30.28
N GLY A 304 7.89 26.21 29.76
CA GLY A 304 7.43 27.51 30.29
C GLY A 304 6.50 28.23 29.32
N THR A 305 6.19 29.50 29.60
CA THR A 305 5.45 30.36 28.66
C THR A 305 6.17 30.37 27.31
N PRO A 306 5.52 30.02 26.19
CA PRO A 306 6.21 29.83 24.92
C PRO A 306 6.89 31.13 24.46
N VAL A 307 8.23 31.14 24.38
CA VAL A 307 9.00 32.22 23.78
C VAL A 307 9.54 31.71 22.46
N LEU A 308 9.08 32.27 21.35
CA LEU A 308 9.51 31.83 20.02
C LEU A 308 10.99 32.16 19.82
N THR A 309 11.85 31.13 19.76
CA THR A 309 13.28 31.32 19.53
C THR A 309 13.67 31.11 18.07
N ALA A 310 14.89 31.53 17.73
CA ALA A 310 15.48 31.22 16.43
C ALA A 310 15.60 29.71 16.19
N ASN A 311 15.74 28.89 17.25
CA ASN A 311 15.81 27.44 17.15
C ASN A 311 14.46 26.83 16.77
N ASP A 312 13.36 27.34 17.35
CA ASP A 312 12.00 26.93 17.00
C ASP A 312 11.67 27.28 15.56
N PHE A 313 12.05 28.49 15.13
CA PHE A 313 11.82 28.94 13.76
C PHE A 313 12.69 28.18 12.75
N GLN A 314 13.96 27.92 13.06
CA GLN A 314 14.83 27.11 12.21
C GLN A 314 14.33 25.67 12.10
N CYS A 315 13.80 25.11 13.18
CA CYS A 315 13.17 23.79 13.18
C CYS A 315 11.94 23.76 12.28
N PHE A 316 11.07 24.77 12.37
CA PHE A 316 9.94 24.94 11.49
C PHE A 316 10.37 25.00 10.01
N LEU A 317 11.35 25.84 9.67
CA LEU A 317 11.85 25.96 8.29
C LEU A 317 12.49 24.67 7.79
N ASN A 318 13.27 23.97 8.62
CA ASN A 318 13.87 22.69 8.25
C ASN A 318 12.79 21.64 7.97
N ARG A 319 11.74 21.58 8.79
CA ARG A 319 10.61 20.65 8.60
C ARG A 319 9.74 21.03 7.40
N PHE A 320 9.54 22.32 7.16
CA PHE A 320 8.87 22.82 5.96
C PHE A 320 9.66 22.47 4.69
N ALA A 321 10.98 22.67 4.71
CA ALA A 321 11.89 22.38 3.60
C ALA A 321 12.07 20.87 3.33
N GLN A 322 11.94 20.03 4.36
CA GLN A 322 12.05 18.57 4.24
C GLN A 322 10.82 17.92 3.59
N GLY A 323 9.69 18.64 3.49
CA GLY A 323 8.39 17.99 3.25
C GLY A 323 8.00 17.11 4.43
N CYS A 324 6.71 16.80 4.57
CA CYS A 324 6.16 16.22 5.80
C CYS A 324 6.80 14.85 6.14
N GLN A 325 7.74 14.83 7.10
CA GLN A 325 8.36 13.62 7.68
C GLN A 325 7.48 13.00 8.74
#